data_AF-A0A7N8X495-F1
#
_entry.id   AF-A0A7N8X495-F1
#
_cell.length_a   1.000
_cell.length_b   1.000
_cell.length_c   1.000
_cell.angle_alpha   90.00
_cell.angle_beta   90.00
_cell.angle_gamma   90.00
#
_symmetry.space_group_name_H-M   'P 1'
#
loop_
_entity.id
_entity.type
_entity.pdbx_description
1 polymer ?
#
loop_
_entity_poly.entity_id
_entity_poly.type
_entity_poly.pdbx_seq_one_letter_code
_entity_poly.pdbx_strand_id
1 'polypeptide(L)'
;ALTQDSLFLEIPAGPVAEGSKEGLVALLEFAEEKLKMTYVFLWFRMNREDRLSIIKTFHYVGFEMVKPGNPMVPARPDLAFMVYSLDNSSSDEE
;
A
#
# COMPACT_ATOMS: atom_id res chain seq x y z
N ALA A 1 4.44 11.22 4.12
CA ALA A 1 4.47 12.49 3.38
C ALA A 1 3.43 12.40 2.26
N LEU A 2 2.58 13.42 2.07
CA LEU A 2 1.76 13.51 0.86
C LEU A 2 2.65 14.04 -0.27
N THR A 3 2.79 13.30 -1.36
CA THR A 3 3.23 13.86 -2.66
C THR A 3 1.98 14.11 -3.50
N GLN A 4 2.03 15.03 -4.47
CA GLN A 4 0.85 15.71 -5.04
C GLN A 4 -0.44 14.88 -5.24
N ASP A 5 -0.35 13.59 -5.59
CA ASP A 5 -1.52 12.71 -5.78
C ASP A 5 -1.35 11.32 -5.13
N SER A 6 -0.50 11.21 -4.09
CA SER A 6 -0.20 9.91 -3.47
C SER A 6 -0.05 9.96 -1.95
N LEU A 7 -0.65 8.96 -1.29
CA LEU A 7 -0.58 8.74 0.14
C LEU A 7 0.42 7.62 0.46
N PHE A 8 1.33 7.84 1.41
CA PHE A 8 2.30 6.82 1.85
C PHE A 8 2.03 6.41 3.29
N LEU A 9 1.85 5.11 3.52
CA LEU A 9 1.61 4.51 4.83
C LEU A 9 2.71 3.53 5.18
N GLU A 10 3.18 3.60 6.41
CA GLU A 10 4.07 2.60 6.99
C GLU A 10 3.24 1.47 7.59
N ILE A 11 3.62 0.22 7.32
CA ILE A 11 3.08 -0.91 8.07
C ILE A 11 3.89 -1.07 9.36
N PRO A 12 3.29 -0.84 10.55
CA PRO A 12 3.99 -0.96 11.81
C PRO A 12 4.46 -2.41 12.04
N ALA A 13 5.50 -2.56 12.86
CA ALA A 13 5.96 -3.88 13.30
C ALA A 13 4.95 -4.51 14.26
N GLY A 14 4.82 -5.84 14.19
CA GLY A 14 3.90 -6.61 15.03
C GLY A 14 2.62 -7.04 14.30
N PRO A 15 1.74 -7.77 15.00
CA PRO A 15 0.53 -8.32 14.41
C PRO A 15 -0.43 -7.19 14.00
N VAL A 16 -1.11 -7.40 12.87
CA VAL A 16 -2.21 -6.55 12.41
C VAL A 16 -3.35 -6.68 13.42
N ALA A 17 -3.77 -5.56 14.01
CA ALA A 17 -4.82 -5.54 15.03
C ALA A 17 -6.19 -5.96 14.45
N GLU A 18 -7.07 -6.46 15.30
CA GLU A 18 -8.47 -6.70 14.93
C GLU A 18 -9.13 -5.37 14.49
N GLY A 19 -9.90 -5.38 13.40
CA GLY A 19 -10.48 -4.16 12.81
C GLY A 19 -9.60 -3.43 11.80
N SER A 20 -8.37 -3.90 11.54
CA SER A 20 -7.45 -3.22 10.60
C SER A 20 -7.94 -3.23 9.15
N LYS A 21 -8.79 -4.20 8.77
CA LYS A 21 -9.36 -4.27 7.42
C LYS A 21 -10.36 -3.15 7.20
N GLU A 22 -11.28 -2.97 8.14
CA GLU A 22 -12.30 -1.93 8.12
C GLU A 22 -11.64 -0.55 8.16
N GLY A 23 -10.62 -0.39 9.00
CA GLY A 23 -9.81 0.83 9.04
C GLY A 23 -9.10 1.13 7.73
N LEU A 24 -8.55 0.10 7.05
CA LEU A 24 -7.92 0.27 5.74
C LEU A 24 -8.94 0.68 4.67
N VAL A 25 -10.10 0.04 4.62
CA VAL A 25 -11.17 0.39 3.66
C VAL A 25 -11.62 1.84 3.86
N ALA A 26 -11.92 2.23 5.09
CA ALA A 26 -12.32 3.61 5.40
C ALA A 26 -11.22 4.62 5.04
N LEU A 27 -9.95 4.24 5.17
CA LEU A 27 -8.82 5.08 4.75
C LEU A 27 -8.76 5.22 3.23
N LEU A 28 -8.94 4.14 2.47
CA LEU A 28 -8.95 4.18 1.00
C LEU A 28 -10.09 5.07 0.48
N GLU A 29 -11.30 4.89 1.02
CA GLU A 29 -12.46 5.74 0.72
C GLU A 29 -12.18 7.21 1.04
N PHE A 30 -11.58 7.49 2.19
CA PHE A 30 -11.20 8.86 2.55
C PHE A 30 -10.14 9.45 1.60
N ALA A 31 -9.15 8.66 1.21
CA ALA A 31 -8.10 9.08 0.28
C ALA A 31 -8.66 9.42 -1.10
N GLU A 32 -9.62 8.65 -1.59
CA GLU A 32 -10.30 8.88 -2.87
C GLU A 32 -11.27 10.06 -2.79
N GLU A 33 -12.19 10.05 -1.82
CA GLU A 33 -13.28 11.01 -1.79
C GLU A 33 -12.86 12.39 -1.29
N LYS A 34 -12.06 12.43 -0.21
CA LYS A 34 -11.76 13.66 0.53
C LYS A 34 -10.42 14.25 0.14
N LEU A 35 -9.41 13.40 -0.05
CA LEU A 35 -8.07 13.85 -0.41
C LEU A 35 -7.84 13.91 -1.93
N LYS A 36 -8.69 13.25 -2.73
CA LYS A 36 -8.54 13.19 -4.20
C LYS A 36 -7.17 12.64 -4.62
N MET A 37 -6.68 11.64 -3.88
CA MET A 37 -5.45 10.94 -4.21
C MET A 37 -5.71 9.94 -5.34
N THR A 38 -4.69 9.66 -6.15
CA THR A 38 -4.74 8.61 -7.17
C THR A 38 -4.12 7.30 -6.68
N TYR A 39 -3.09 7.39 -5.84
CA TYR A 39 -2.35 6.22 -5.38
C TYR A 39 -2.21 6.16 -3.87
N VAL A 40 -2.29 4.95 -3.32
CA VAL A 40 -1.92 4.66 -1.94
C VAL A 40 -0.75 3.68 -1.94
N PHE A 41 0.37 4.11 -1.37
CA PHE A 41 1.56 3.31 -1.19
C PHE A 41 1.64 2.80 0.25
N LEU A 42 1.92 1.52 0.41
CA LEU A 42 2.30 0.91 1.67
C LEU A 42 3.79 0.59 1.62
N TRP A 43 4.47 0.69 2.77
CA TRP A 43 5.85 0.25 2.86
C TRP A 43 6.17 -0.42 4.20
N PHE A 44 7.14 -1.33 4.17
CA PHE A 44 7.62 -2.04 5.35
C PHE A 44 9.08 -2.50 5.16
N ARG A 45 9.77 -2.82 6.26
CA ARG A 45 11.16 -3.30 6.24
C ARG A 45 11.27 -4.68 5.58
N MET A 46 12.18 -4.86 4.64
CA MET A 46 12.36 -6.14 3.94
C MET A 46 12.80 -7.31 4.85
N ASN A 47 13.44 -7.02 5.99
CA ASN A 47 13.96 -8.03 6.92
C ASN A 47 12.93 -8.54 7.93
N ARG A 48 11.65 -8.19 7.79
CA ARG A 48 10.56 -8.69 8.62
C ARG A 48 10.29 -10.17 8.39
N GLU A 49 10.09 -10.92 9.47
CA GLU A 49 9.72 -12.35 9.42
C GLU A 49 8.32 -12.56 8.83
N ASP A 50 7.41 -11.61 9.07
CA ASP A 50 6.02 -11.62 8.60
C ASP A 50 5.82 -11.01 7.19
N ARG A 51 6.92 -10.70 6.47
CA ARG A 51 6.89 -10.09 5.13
C ARG A 51 5.92 -10.79 4.17
N LEU A 52 5.98 -12.12 4.09
CA LEU A 52 5.17 -12.88 3.14
C LEU A 52 3.68 -12.78 3.48
N SER A 53 3.34 -12.74 4.77
CA SER A 53 1.97 -12.58 5.24
C SER A 53 1.45 -11.19 4.88
N ILE A 54 2.24 -10.14 5.12
CA ILE A 54 1.90 -8.75 4.74
C ILE A 54 1.61 -8.66 3.25
N ILE A 55 2.54 -9.13 2.40
CA ILE A 55 2.38 -9.07 0.95
C ILE A 55 1.10 -9.78 0.53
N LYS A 56 0.86 -11.00 1.02
CA LYS A 56 -0.36 -11.76 0.69
C LYS A 56 -1.63 -11.02 1.11
N THR A 57 -1.68 -10.52 2.35
CA THR A 57 -2.84 -9.81 2.87
C THR A 57 -3.19 -8.59 2.02
N PHE A 58 -2.23 -7.73 1.72
CA PHE A 58 -2.49 -6.53 0.93
C PHE A 58 -2.71 -6.83 -0.54
N HIS A 59 -2.10 -7.90 -1.07
CA HIS A 59 -2.38 -8.37 -2.42
C HIS A 59 -3.83 -8.80 -2.59
N TYR A 60 -4.42 -9.50 -1.61
CA TYR A 60 -5.85 -9.85 -1.63
C TYR A 60 -6.79 -8.62 -1.60
N VAL A 61 -6.32 -7.48 -1.10
CA VAL A 61 -7.07 -6.21 -1.11
C VAL A 61 -6.96 -5.50 -2.46
N GLY A 62 -5.97 -5.87 -3.29
CA GLY A 62 -5.70 -5.26 -4.60
C GLY A 62 -4.42 -4.43 -4.64
N PHE A 63 -3.57 -4.49 -3.61
CA PHE A 63 -2.24 -3.87 -3.68
C PHE A 63 -1.27 -4.71 -4.51
N GLU A 64 -0.42 -4.04 -5.27
CA GLU A 64 0.61 -4.66 -6.10
C GLU A 64 2.01 -4.31 -5.62
N MET A 65 2.98 -5.21 -5.82
CA MET A 65 4.37 -4.93 -5.51
C MET A 65 4.94 -3.87 -6.47
N VAL A 66 5.55 -2.83 -5.92
CA VAL A 66 6.21 -1.80 -6.73
C VAL A 66 7.51 -2.34 -7.31
N LYS A 67 7.70 -2.16 -8.61
CA LYS A 67 8.93 -2.57 -9.32
C LYS A 67 10.14 -1.77 -8.82
N PRO A 68 11.32 -2.41 -8.62
CA PRO A 68 12.55 -1.70 -8.30
C PRO A 68 12.87 -0.62 -9.33
N GLY A 69 13.31 0.56 -8.86
CA GLY A 69 13.62 1.69 -9.73
C GLY A 69 12.42 2.54 -10.16
N ASN A 70 11.21 2.26 -9.66
CA ASN A 70 10.05 3.13 -9.88
C ASN A 70 10.31 4.54 -9.27
N PRO A 71 10.17 5.62 -10.05
CA PRO A 71 10.50 6.98 -9.62
C PRO A 71 9.54 7.54 -8.54
N MET A 72 8.37 6.93 -8.34
CA MET A 72 7.38 7.36 -7.35
C MET A 72 7.73 6.93 -5.93
N VAL A 73 8.64 5.97 -5.76
CA VAL A 73 9.09 5.51 -4.44
C VAL A 73 10.57 5.82 -4.25
N PRO A 74 11.03 6.13 -3.03
CA PRO A 74 12.43 6.40 -2.78
C PRO A 74 13.27 5.15 -3.02
N ALA A 75 14.50 5.32 -3.53
CA ALA A 75 15.46 4.25 -3.76
C ALA A 75 16.00 3.70 -2.41
N ARG A 76 15.19 2.87 -1.75
CA ARG A 76 15.46 2.31 -0.42
C ARG A 76 15.43 0.78 -0.49
N PRO A 77 16.58 0.12 -0.72
CA PRO A 77 16.64 -1.34 -0.87
C PRO A 77 16.31 -2.10 0.43
N ASP A 78 16.30 -1.40 1.56
CA ASP A 78 15.92 -1.91 2.87
C ASP A 78 14.39 -1.95 3.08
N LEU A 79 13.62 -1.35 2.17
CA LEU A 79 12.17 -1.23 2.23
C LEU A 79 11.51 -1.94 1.04
N ALA A 80 10.38 -2.59 1.31
CA ALA A 80 9.46 -3.06 0.28
C ALA A 80 8.31 -2.05 0.17
N PHE A 81 7.84 -1.82 -1.06
CA PHE A 81 6.72 -0.94 -1.37
C PHE A 81 5.62 -1.70 -2.10
N MET A 82 4.37 -1.45 -1.73
CA MET A 82 3.17 -1.91 -2.45
C MET A 82 2.32 -0.71 -2.81
N VAL A 83 1.56 -0.77 -3.90
CA VAL A 83 0.71 0.33 -4.40
C VAL A 83 -0.71 -0.14 -4.68
N TYR A 84 -1.68 0.70 -4.36
CA TYR A 84 -3.08 0.57 -4.74
C TYR A 84 -3.47 1.79 -5.57
N SER A 85 -4.07 1.56 -6.74
CA SER A 85 -4.59 2.62 -7.61
C SER A 85 -6.05 2.86 -7.27
N LEU A 86 -6.37 4.05 -6.77
CA LEU A 86 -7.76 4.47 -6.49
C LEU A 86 -8.54 4.71 -7.79
N ASP A 87 -7.85 5.04 -8.89
CA ASP A 87 -8.47 5.28 -10.19
C ASP A 87 -8.90 3.99 -10.93
N ASN A 88 -8.58 2.79 -10.42
CA ASN A 88 -8.74 1.56 -11.18
C ASN A 88 -9.80 0.61 -10.61
N SER A 89 -10.98 0.61 -11.25
CA SER A 89 -11.92 -0.50 -11.25
C SER A 89 -11.60 -1.56 -12.33
N SER A 90 -10.39 -1.64 -12.89
CA SER A 90 -10.05 -2.70 -13.85
C SER A 90 -9.38 -3.88 -13.17
N SER A 91 -10.15 -4.95 -13.05
CA SER A 91 -9.62 -6.30 -13.15
C SER A 91 -8.74 -6.39 -14.39
N ASP A 92 -7.45 -6.66 -14.20
CA ASP A 92 -6.66 -7.38 -15.19
C ASP A 92 -6.40 -8.77 -14.58
N GLU A 93 -7.43 -9.61 -14.66
CA GLU A 93 -7.22 -11.06 -14.73
C GLU A 93 -6.74 -11.38 -16.15
N GLU A 94 -5.48 -11.78 -16.30
CA GLU A 94 -5.02 -12.61 -17.44
C GLU A 94 -4.11 -13.73 -16.92
#